data_AF-A0A956CFL1-F1
#
_entry.id   AF-A0A956CFL1-F1
#
_cell.length_a   1.000
_cell.length_b   1.000
_cell.length_c   1.000
_cell.angle_alpha   90.00
_cell.angle_beta   90.00
_cell.angle_gamma   90.00
#
_symmetry.space_group_name_H-M   'P 1'
#
loop_
_entity.id
_entity.type
_entity.pdbx_description
1 polymer ?
#
loop_
_entity_poly.entity_id
_entity_poly.type
_entity_poly.pdbx_seq_one_letter_code
_entity_poly.pdbx_strand_id
1 'polypeptide(L)'
;MGLLEMHVRDGIAAVSEATFPENDFGAPDWRSTEMVRRTEEYLDELPPGQRRLLLTLFLFVELFGPLLTATVSRLSNMDAEERTLLVRGFRRSGFFPFRVLGESLKAITTMMYMSHPSVQAYIGEYRSCERPLDPAHIEFRPDALPAMEAEG
;
A
#
# COMPACT_ATOMS: atom_id res chain seq x y z
N MET A 1 -20.37 -12.66 0.97
CA MET A 1 -19.03 -12.42 0.42
C MET A 1 -18.72 -13.56 -0.54
N GLY A 2 -18.50 -13.24 -1.81
CA GLY A 2 -18.17 -14.25 -2.81
C GLY A 2 -16.77 -14.83 -2.59
N LEU A 3 -16.51 -16.06 -3.04
CA LEU A 3 -15.20 -16.72 -2.92
C LEU A 3 -14.07 -15.88 -3.53
N LEU A 4 -14.36 -15.15 -4.61
CA LEU A 4 -13.42 -14.27 -5.29
C LEU A 4 -13.08 -13.02 -4.47
N GLU A 5 -14.06 -12.45 -3.75
CA GLU A 5 -13.85 -11.29 -2.87
C GLU A 5 -12.96 -11.66 -1.67
N MET A 6 -13.13 -12.86 -1.14
CA MET A 6 -12.28 -13.39 -0.07
C MET A 6 -10.81 -13.49 -0.51
N HIS A 7 -10.54 -14.05 -1.69
CA HIS A 7 -9.18 -14.14 -2.21
C HIS A 7 -8.55 -12.78 -2.53
N VAL A 8 -9.34 -11.83 -3.03
CA VAL A 8 -8.85 -10.46 -3.20
C VAL A 8 -8.44 -9.86 -1.86
N ARG A 9 -9.29 -9.97 -0.84
CA ARG A 9 -9.00 -9.45 0.51
C ARG A 9 -7.74 -10.08 1.10
N ASP A 10 -7.60 -11.40 0.98
CA ASP A 10 -6.41 -12.15 1.41
C ASP A 10 -5.15 -11.65 0.66
N GLY A 11 -5.26 -11.42 -0.65
CA GLY A 11 -4.18 -10.87 -1.46
C GLY A 11 -3.79 -9.44 -1.07
N ILE A 12 -4.77 -8.58 -0.77
CA ILE A 12 -4.51 -7.21 -0.27
C ILE A 12 -3.75 -7.28 1.06
N ALA A 13 -4.21 -8.12 2.00
CA ALA A 13 -3.56 -8.30 3.29
C ALA A 13 -2.11 -8.80 3.13
N ALA A 14 -1.91 -9.85 2.34
CA ALA A 14 -0.61 -10.46 2.10
C ALA A 14 0.39 -9.49 1.46
N VAL A 15 -0.03 -8.74 0.44
CA VAL A 15 0.82 -7.73 -0.23
C VAL A 15 1.11 -6.55 0.70
N SER A 16 0.12 -6.10 1.48
CA SER A 16 0.28 -5.00 2.42
C SER A 16 1.29 -5.34 3.52
N GLU A 17 1.17 -6.52 4.12
CA GLU A 17 2.14 -7.01 5.11
C GLU A 17 3.54 -7.17 4.52
N ALA A 18 3.65 -7.72 3.30
CA ALA A 18 4.93 -7.84 2.60
C ALA A 18 5.61 -6.48 2.31
N THR A 19 4.81 -5.42 2.15
CA THR A 19 5.31 -4.07 1.84
C THR A 19 5.60 -3.28 3.10
N PHE A 20 4.74 -3.38 4.12
CA PHE A 20 4.77 -2.63 5.37
C PHE A 20 4.65 -3.59 6.57
N PRO A 21 5.68 -4.43 6.82
CA PRO A 21 5.64 -5.40 7.90
C PRO A 21 5.66 -4.72 9.27
N GLU A 22 5.24 -5.49 10.28
CA GLU A 22 5.47 -5.14 11.69
C GLU A 22 6.98 -4.91 11.92
N ASN A 23 7.31 -3.91 12.75
CA ASN A 23 8.68 -3.47 12.93
C ASN A 23 8.93 -2.89 14.33
N ASP A 24 10.19 -2.94 14.76
CA ASP A 24 10.60 -2.54 16.11
C ASP A 24 11.07 -1.07 16.21
N PHE A 25 11.11 -0.34 15.09
CA PHE A 25 11.56 1.05 15.03
C PHE A 25 10.41 2.07 15.07
N GLY A 26 9.18 1.59 15.30
CA GLY A 26 8.01 2.43 15.55
C GLY A 26 7.37 3.04 14.30
N ALA A 27 7.72 2.59 13.10
CA ALA A 27 6.97 2.96 11.92
C ALA A 27 5.60 2.27 11.92
N PRO A 28 4.52 2.95 11.50
CA PRO A 28 3.24 2.30 11.34
C PRO A 28 3.35 1.08 10.40
N ASP A 29 2.74 -0.03 10.80
CA ASP A 29 2.66 -1.24 10.01
C ASP A 29 1.33 -1.31 9.23
N TRP A 30 1.16 -2.35 8.42
CA TRP A 30 -0.05 -2.56 7.63
C TRP A 30 -1.34 -2.73 8.45
N ARG A 31 -1.27 -3.23 9.70
CA ARG A 31 -2.43 -3.45 10.57
C ARG A 31 -2.88 -2.15 11.21
N SER A 32 -1.94 -1.44 11.84
CA SER A 32 -2.16 -0.15 12.51
C SER A 32 -2.60 0.96 11.55
N THR A 33 -2.30 0.81 10.25
CA THR A 33 -2.77 1.71 9.19
C THR A 33 -4.02 1.22 8.48
N GLU A 34 -4.62 0.11 8.93
CA GLU A 34 -5.86 -0.46 8.42
C GLU A 34 -5.86 -0.66 6.89
N MET A 35 -4.71 -1.10 6.35
CA MET A 35 -4.44 -1.14 4.91
C MET A 35 -5.52 -1.87 4.10
N VAL A 36 -6.03 -2.99 4.62
CA VAL A 36 -7.06 -3.79 3.94
C VAL A 36 -8.34 -2.99 3.80
N ARG A 37 -8.87 -2.44 4.89
CA ARG A 37 -10.12 -1.66 4.89
C ARG A 37 -10.01 -0.45 3.97
N ARG A 38 -8.92 0.32 4.07
CA ARG A 38 -8.71 1.52 3.24
C ARG A 38 -8.56 1.19 1.76
N THR A 39 -7.90 0.08 1.44
CA THR A 39 -7.80 -0.37 0.05
C THR A 39 -9.16 -0.80 -0.48
N GLU A 40 -9.98 -1.51 0.31
CA GLU A 40 -11.37 -1.86 -0.06
C GLU A 40 -12.22 -0.60 -0.31
N GLU A 41 -12.15 0.40 0.57
CA GLU A 41 -12.86 1.68 0.42
C GLU A 41 -12.43 2.41 -0.85
N TYR A 42 -11.12 2.51 -1.11
CA TYR A 42 -10.62 3.09 -2.33
C TYR A 42 -11.10 2.34 -3.58
N LEU A 43 -11.11 1.00 -3.55
CA LEU A 43 -11.59 0.19 -4.67
C LEU A 43 -13.08 0.42 -4.95
N ASP A 44 -13.89 0.71 -3.93
CA ASP A 44 -15.31 0.99 -4.07
C ASP A 44 -15.61 2.37 -4.67
N GLU A 45 -14.68 3.33 -4.54
CA GLU A 45 -14.77 4.65 -5.17
C GLU A 45 -14.34 4.65 -6.65
N LEU A 46 -13.66 3.61 -7.12
CA LEU A 46 -13.11 3.56 -8.47
C LEU A 46 -14.16 3.29 -9.56
N PRO A 47 -13.97 3.86 -10.77
CA PRO A 47 -14.72 3.44 -11.96
C PRO A 47 -14.63 1.92 -12.19
N PRO A 48 -15.69 1.26 -12.70
CA PRO A 48 -15.76 -0.19 -12.77
C PRO A 48 -14.58 -0.88 -13.49
N GLY A 49 -14.04 -0.25 -14.54
CA GLY A 49 -12.89 -0.78 -15.28
C GLY A 49 -11.60 -0.77 -14.44
N GLN A 50 -11.34 0.33 -13.71
CA GLN A 50 -10.16 0.48 -12.86
C GLN A 50 -10.27 -0.43 -11.62
N ARG A 51 -11.46 -0.49 -11.02
CA ARG A 51 -11.76 -1.43 -9.93
C ARG A 51 -11.46 -2.87 -10.34
N ARG A 52 -11.99 -3.33 -11.48
CA ARG A 52 -11.72 -4.69 -11.99
C ARG A 52 -10.23 -4.95 -12.20
N LEU A 53 -9.50 -3.99 -12.78
CA LEU A 53 -8.06 -4.12 -13.00
C LEU A 53 -7.29 -4.35 -11.69
N LEU A 54 -7.58 -3.56 -10.65
CA LEU A 54 -6.91 -3.71 -9.36
C LEU A 54 -7.35 -4.98 -8.60
N LEU A 55 -8.64 -5.34 -8.66
CA LEU A 55 -9.12 -6.61 -8.12
C LEU A 55 -8.39 -7.79 -8.78
N THR A 56 -8.25 -7.76 -10.11
CA THR A 56 -7.50 -8.78 -10.85
C THR A 56 -6.02 -8.79 -10.46
N LEU A 57 -5.39 -7.63 -10.22
CA LEU A 57 -4.00 -7.56 -9.77
C LEU A 57 -3.80 -8.31 -8.44
N PHE A 58 -4.60 -8.01 -7.42
CA PHE A 58 -4.48 -8.67 -6.11
C PHE A 58 -4.84 -10.15 -6.17
N LEU A 59 -5.92 -10.50 -6.89
CA LEU A 59 -6.32 -11.89 -7.09
C LEU A 59 -5.23 -12.70 -7.82
N PHE A 60 -4.63 -12.12 -8.87
CA PHE A 60 -3.57 -12.77 -9.63
C PHE A 60 -2.37 -13.06 -8.74
N VAL A 61 -1.95 -12.09 -7.95
CA VAL A 61 -0.79 -12.23 -7.07
C VAL A 61 -1.06 -13.23 -5.94
N GLU A 62 -2.27 -13.25 -5.38
CA GLU A 62 -2.70 -14.23 -4.37
C GLU A 62 -2.64 -15.67 -4.89
N LEU A 63 -3.15 -15.91 -6.11
CA LEU A 63 -3.29 -17.26 -6.67
C LEU A 63 -2.06 -17.76 -7.42
N PHE A 64 -1.37 -16.88 -8.14
CA PHE A 64 -0.28 -17.24 -9.06
C PHE A 64 1.08 -16.75 -8.59
N GLY A 65 1.15 -15.87 -7.59
CA GLY A 65 2.43 -15.40 -7.06
C GLY A 65 3.35 -16.55 -6.64
N PRO A 66 2.90 -17.52 -5.84
CA PRO A 66 3.75 -18.60 -5.33
C PRO A 66 4.19 -19.63 -6.39
N LEU A 67 3.43 -19.75 -7.49
CA LEU A 67 3.83 -20.59 -8.62
C LEU A 67 5.15 -20.11 -9.25
N LEU A 68 5.50 -18.83 -9.08
CA LEU A 68 6.76 -18.26 -9.54
C LEU A 68 7.94 -18.58 -8.62
N THR A 69 7.67 -19.07 -7.40
CA THR A 69 8.69 -19.55 -6.44
C THR A 69 8.70 -21.08 -6.33
N ALA A 70 8.03 -21.79 -7.24
CA ALA A 70 7.84 -23.25 -7.23
C ALA A 70 7.12 -23.78 -5.98
N THR A 71 6.35 -22.93 -5.29
CA THR A 71 5.54 -23.31 -4.14
C THR A 71 4.08 -23.45 -4.58
N VAL A 72 3.43 -24.56 -4.26
CA VAL A 72 2.01 -24.84 -4.63
C VAL A 72 1.04 -24.24 -3.61
N SER A 73 1.41 -23.12 -2.98
CA SER A 73 0.59 -22.46 -1.97
C SER A 73 -0.05 -21.19 -2.53
N ARG A 74 -0.92 -20.55 -1.75
CA ARG A 74 -1.41 -19.18 -1.99
C ARG A 74 -0.50 -18.19 -1.29
N LEU A 75 -0.46 -16.93 -1.75
CA LEU A 75 0.42 -15.93 -1.12
C LEU A 75 0.04 -15.70 0.36
N SER A 76 -1.25 -15.63 0.66
CA SER A 76 -1.78 -15.53 2.02
C SER A 76 -1.41 -16.70 2.95
N ASN A 77 -1.08 -17.86 2.38
CA ASN A 77 -0.69 -19.06 3.13
C ASN A 77 0.83 -19.17 3.33
N MET A 78 1.64 -18.29 2.72
CA MET A 78 3.10 -18.28 2.90
C MET A 78 3.49 -17.58 4.19
N ASP A 79 4.72 -17.82 4.65
CA ASP A 79 5.25 -17.08 5.80
C ASP A 79 5.51 -15.61 5.41
N ALA A 80 5.43 -14.70 6.39
CA ALA A 80 5.56 -13.25 6.15
C ALA A 80 6.91 -12.88 5.49
N GLU A 81 7.99 -13.57 5.87
CA GLU A 81 9.31 -13.38 5.26
C GLU A 81 9.32 -13.82 3.78
N GLU A 82 8.73 -14.98 3.48
CA GLU A 82 8.65 -15.47 2.11
C GLU A 82 7.79 -14.56 1.22
N ARG A 83 6.65 -14.07 1.75
CA ARG A 83 5.82 -13.07 1.07
C ARG A 83 6.63 -11.82 0.73
N THR A 84 7.40 -11.32 1.70
CA THR A 84 8.26 -10.14 1.53
C THR A 84 9.31 -10.36 0.44
N LEU A 85 9.99 -11.51 0.45
CA LEU A 85 10.98 -11.87 -0.56
C LEU A 85 10.36 -11.99 -1.95
N LEU A 86 9.18 -12.59 -2.06
CA LEU A 86 8.46 -12.76 -3.32
C LEU A 86 8.05 -11.41 -3.93
N VAL A 87 7.40 -10.54 -3.16
CA VAL A 87 6.97 -9.21 -3.62
C VAL A 87 8.18 -8.34 -4.01
N ARG A 88 9.27 -8.39 -3.23
CA ARG A 88 10.54 -7.73 -3.59
C ARG A 88 11.16 -8.35 -4.85
N GLY A 89 11.05 -9.65 -5.03
CA GLY A 89 11.52 -10.41 -6.18
C GLY A 89 10.87 -9.94 -7.48
N PHE A 90 9.55 -9.72 -7.48
CA PHE A 90 8.84 -9.17 -8.65
C PHE A 90 9.43 -7.84 -9.09
N ARG A 91 9.68 -6.92 -8.15
CA ARG A 91 10.26 -5.61 -8.43
C ARG A 91 11.69 -5.69 -8.97
N ARG A 92 12.47 -6.66 -8.52
CA ARG A 92 13.86 -6.88 -8.97
C ARG A 92 13.95 -7.75 -10.23
N SER A 93 12.84 -8.31 -10.71
CA SER A 93 12.83 -9.24 -11.82
C SER A 93 13.38 -8.62 -13.09
N GLY A 94 14.17 -9.39 -13.85
CA GLY A 94 14.63 -9.05 -15.19
C GLY A 94 13.50 -9.03 -16.23
N PHE A 95 12.44 -9.81 -15.98
CA PHE A 95 11.30 -9.96 -16.88
C PHE A 95 10.31 -8.81 -16.68
N PHE A 96 10.08 -8.02 -17.74
CA PHE A 96 9.33 -6.77 -17.67
C PHE A 96 7.91 -6.90 -17.05
N PRO A 97 7.08 -7.90 -17.41
CA PRO A 97 5.77 -8.05 -16.79
C PRO A 97 5.80 -8.20 -15.27
N PHE A 98 6.74 -8.97 -14.72
CA PHE A 98 6.86 -9.13 -13.27
C PHE A 98 7.33 -7.85 -12.59
N ARG A 99 8.21 -7.09 -13.24
CA ARG A 99 8.63 -5.78 -12.75
C ARG A 99 7.44 -4.81 -12.68
N VAL A 100 6.62 -4.77 -13.72
CA VAL A 100 5.40 -3.94 -13.75
C VAL A 100 4.42 -4.35 -12.66
N LEU A 101 4.21 -5.66 -12.44
CA LEU A 101 3.37 -6.14 -11.34
C LEU A 101 3.92 -5.68 -9.99
N GLY A 102 5.20 -5.89 -9.72
CA GLY A 102 5.82 -5.50 -8.46
C GLY A 102 5.76 -3.98 -8.19
N GLU A 103 6.02 -3.16 -9.22
CA GLU A 103 5.91 -1.70 -9.07
C GLU A 103 4.45 -1.24 -8.95
N SER A 104 3.50 -1.90 -9.61
CA SER A 104 2.07 -1.61 -9.45
C SER A 104 1.58 -1.91 -8.04
N LEU A 105 1.97 -3.07 -7.48
CA LEU A 105 1.67 -3.44 -6.09
C LEU A 105 2.25 -2.42 -5.11
N LYS A 106 3.52 -2.06 -5.28
CA LYS A 106 4.15 -1.05 -4.43
C LYS A 106 3.43 0.29 -4.53
N ALA A 107 3.13 0.74 -5.76
CA ALA A 107 2.49 2.03 -5.98
C ALA A 107 1.14 2.11 -5.27
N ILE A 108 0.29 1.09 -5.45
CA ILE A 108 -1.04 1.07 -4.84
C ILE A 108 -0.97 0.98 -3.31
N THR A 109 -0.15 0.07 -2.76
CA THR A 109 -0.05 -0.06 -1.31
C THR A 109 0.64 1.13 -0.67
N THR A 110 1.63 1.75 -1.34
CA THR A 110 2.26 2.97 -0.83
C THR A 110 1.28 4.14 -0.83
N MET A 111 0.47 4.30 -1.88
CA MET A 111 -0.57 5.33 -1.91
C MET A 111 -1.56 5.17 -0.75
N MET A 112 -2.03 3.94 -0.50
CA MET A 112 -2.95 3.66 0.59
C MET A 112 -2.30 3.86 1.97
N TYR A 113 -1.05 3.41 2.14
CA TYR A 113 -0.29 3.59 3.38
C TYR A 113 -0.08 5.07 3.70
N MET A 114 0.38 5.85 2.72
CA MET A 114 0.61 7.30 2.86
C MET A 114 -0.68 8.12 3.05
N SER A 115 -1.85 7.53 2.76
CA SER A 115 -3.15 8.15 3.06
C SER A 115 -3.51 8.12 4.55
N HIS A 116 -2.78 7.35 5.36
CA HIS A 116 -3.10 7.19 6.78
C HIS A 116 -2.50 8.31 7.63
N PRO A 117 -3.29 8.98 8.50
CA PRO A 117 -2.80 10.08 9.34
C PRO A 117 -1.61 9.72 10.24
N SER A 118 -1.56 8.50 10.77
CA SER A 118 -0.41 8.07 11.59
C SER A 118 0.90 7.99 10.79
N VAL A 119 0.82 7.68 9.50
CA VAL A 119 2.00 7.65 8.61
C VAL A 119 2.46 9.08 8.35
N GLN A 120 1.52 9.97 8.06
CA GLN A 120 1.79 11.40 7.85
C GLN A 120 2.45 12.03 9.09
N ALA A 121 1.93 11.72 10.27
CA ALA A 121 2.55 12.14 11.53
C ALA A 121 3.95 11.53 11.73
N TYR A 122 4.12 10.22 11.45
CA TYR A 122 5.40 9.54 11.61
C TYR A 122 6.51 10.10 10.69
N ILE A 123 6.18 10.43 9.43
CA ILE A 123 7.16 11.04 8.50
C ILE A 123 7.45 12.51 8.82
N GLY A 124 6.77 13.10 9.82
CA GLY A 124 6.89 14.50 10.17
C GLY A 124 6.26 15.44 9.14
N GLU A 125 5.18 15.00 8.48
CA GLU A 125 4.39 15.90 7.63
C GLU A 125 3.85 17.04 8.49
N TYR A 126 4.07 18.27 8.03
CA TYR A 126 3.54 19.48 8.64
C TYR A 126 2.83 20.29 7.56
N ARG A 127 1.93 21.17 8.00
CA ARG A 127 1.16 22.07 7.13
C ARG A 127 1.53 23.50 7.38
N SER A 128 1.68 24.24 6.29
CA SER A 128 1.95 25.68 6.34
C SER A 128 0.67 26.53 6.34
N CYS A 129 -0.48 25.92 6.04
CA CYS A 129 -1.81 26.53 6.10
C CYS A 129 -2.74 25.68 6.96
N GLU A 130 -3.47 26.32 7.87
CA GLU A 130 -4.47 25.64 8.69
C GLU A 130 -5.64 25.16 7.81
N ARG A 131 -6.03 23.90 7.98
CA ARG A 131 -7.20 23.31 7.31
C ARG A 131 -8.08 22.66 8.36
N PRO A 132 -9.01 23.41 8.98
CA PRO A 132 -9.81 22.92 10.10
C PRO A 132 -10.81 21.83 9.70
N LEU A 133 -11.08 21.65 8.41
CA LEU A 133 -11.97 20.62 7.88
C LEU A 133 -11.26 19.29 7.61
N ASP A 134 -9.94 19.24 7.75
CA ASP A 134 -9.22 18.01 7.45
C ASP A 134 -9.40 16.99 8.57
N PRO A 135 -9.67 15.72 8.24
CA PRO A 135 -10.01 14.69 9.22
C PRO A 135 -8.82 14.27 10.09
N ALA A 136 -7.61 14.69 9.72
CA ALA A 136 -6.36 14.37 10.39
C ALA A 136 -5.76 15.63 11.01
N HIS A 137 -5.42 15.56 12.30
CA HIS A 137 -4.63 16.61 12.93
C HIS A 137 -3.16 16.47 12.51
N ILE A 138 -2.76 17.26 11.52
CA ILE A 138 -1.36 17.39 11.08
C ILE A 138 -0.78 18.65 11.71
N GLU A 139 0.46 18.58 12.18
CA GLU A 139 1.14 19.70 12.83
C GLU A 139 1.15 20.94 11.92
N PHE A 140 0.68 22.08 12.45
CA PHE A 140 0.68 23.35 11.75
C PHE A 140 1.95 24.15 12.08
N ARG A 141 2.79 24.40 11.07
CA ARG A 141 4.03 25.16 11.17
C ARG A 141 4.00 26.34 10.19
N PRO A 142 3.46 27.51 10.60
CA PRO A 142 3.32 28.67 9.72
C PRO A 142 4.67 29.26 9.27
N ASP A 143 5.75 28.96 9.99
CA ASP A 143 7.12 29.40 9.76
C ASP A 143 7.93 28.48 8.83
N ALA A 144 7.36 27.36 8.40
CA ALA A 144 8.09 26.35 7.63
C ALA A 144 8.28 26.67 6.14
N LEU A 145 7.51 27.62 5.60
CA LEU A 145 7.79 28.18 4.27
C LEU A 145 8.84 29.28 4.42
N PRO A 146 10.00 29.20 3.74
CA PRO A 146 10.88 30.36 3.66
C PRO A 146 10.07 31.50 3.04
N ALA A 147 10.15 32.68 3.65
CA ALA A 147 9.58 33.89 3.08
C ALA A 147 10.06 33.94 1.63
N MET A 148 9.14 33.80 0.66
CA MET A 148 9.50 34.05 -0.72
C MET A 148 9.83 35.54 -0.77
N GLU A 149 11.11 35.86 -0.64
CA GLU A 149 11.62 37.19 -0.92
C GLU A 149 11.14 37.51 -2.33
N ALA A 150 10.22 38.47 -2.41
CA ALA A 150 9.79 39.00 -3.69
C ALA A 150 11.02 39.68 -4.31
N GLU A 151 11.76 38.94 -5.13
CA GLU A 151 12.78 39.52 -6.00
C GLU A 151 12.08 40.54 -6.90
N GLY A 152 12.30 41.81 -6.58
CA GLY A 152 11.83 42.98 -7.33
C GLY A 152 12.79 43.38 -8.44
#